data_AF-A0A661UUH5-F1
#
_entry.id   AF-A0A661UUH5-F1
#
_cell.length_a   1.000
_cell.length_b   1.000
_cell.length_c   1.000
_cell.angle_alpha   90.00
_cell.angle_beta   90.00
_cell.angle_gamma   90.00
#
_symmetry.space_group_name_H-M   'P 1'
#
loop_
_entity.id
_entity.type
_entity.pdbx_description
1 polymer ?
#
loop_
_entity_poly.entity_id
_entity_poly.type
_entity_poly.pdbx_seq_one_letter_code
_entity_poly.pdbx_strand_id
1 'polypeptide(L)'
;MGMNLFFSIIKSTAKLMNYAEEYDLYGLEMHHKKKKDSPSGTAKVLSEIILKNIDRKTLAKYEKLNRKIEKNEFHFASVRSGYIPGMHSISFDSESDTIELKHTARNRNGLAMGTIKAAKWINDKTGFYNFTNKLNEIIG
;
A
#
# COMPACT_ATOMS: atom_id res chain seq x y z
N MET A 1 1.78 -3.44 12.39
CA MET A 1 2.47 -4.63 11.85
C MET A 1 1.95 -5.06 10.48
N GLY A 2 0.66 -5.44 10.37
CA GLY A 2 0.09 -5.98 9.12
C GLY A 2 0.36 -5.15 7.86
N MET A 3 0.17 -3.82 7.93
CA MET A 3 0.49 -2.93 6.80
C MET A 3 1.96 -2.95 6.37
N ASN A 4 2.91 -3.14 7.29
CA ASN A 4 4.33 -3.20 6.91
C ASN A 4 4.65 -4.52 6.21
N LEU A 5 4.07 -5.64 6.66
CA LEU A 5 4.14 -6.91 5.93
C LEU A 5 3.54 -6.76 4.54
N PHE A 6 2.38 -6.09 4.44
CA PHE A 6 1.73 -5.83 3.17
C PHE A 6 2.59 -4.97 2.24
N PHE A 7 3.27 -3.93 2.74
CA PHE A 7 4.23 -3.16 1.95
C PHE A 7 5.34 -4.03 1.37
N SER A 8 5.91 -4.94 2.16
CA SER A 8 6.93 -5.87 1.69
C SER A 8 6.40 -6.84 0.64
N ILE A 9 5.18 -7.36 0.82
CA ILE A 9 4.51 -8.21 -0.17
C ILE A 9 4.32 -7.44 -1.48
N ILE A 10 3.71 -6.25 -1.44
CA ILE A 10 3.49 -5.41 -2.62
C ILE A 10 4.81 -5.07 -3.31
N LYS A 11 5.87 -4.75 -2.57
CA LYS A 11 7.19 -4.48 -3.15
C LYS A 11 7.72 -5.68 -3.93
N SER A 12 7.64 -6.88 -3.36
CA SER A 12 8.10 -8.10 -4.03
C SER A 12 7.24 -8.44 -5.24
N THR A 13 5.90 -8.35 -5.11
CA THR A 13 4.98 -8.56 -6.23
C THR A 13 5.21 -7.54 -7.34
N ALA A 14 5.37 -6.25 -7.02
CA ALA A 14 5.58 -5.20 -8.00
C ALA A 14 6.83 -5.46 -8.87
N LYS A 15 7.92 -5.92 -8.26
CA LYS A 15 9.13 -6.32 -9.01
C LYS A 15 8.87 -7.46 -9.99
N LEU A 16 8.07 -8.44 -9.60
CA LEU A 16 7.69 -9.55 -10.50
C LEU A 16 6.79 -9.04 -11.63
N MET A 17 5.76 -8.27 -11.29
CA MET A 17 4.77 -7.73 -12.23
C MET A 17 5.36 -6.67 -13.18
N ASN A 18 6.55 -6.13 -12.90
CA ASN A 18 7.26 -5.26 -13.85
C ASN A 18 7.61 -5.98 -15.15
N TYR A 19 7.84 -7.30 -15.11
CA TYR A 19 8.13 -8.12 -16.29
C TYR A 19 6.88 -8.63 -17.02
N ALA A 20 5.69 -8.49 -16.41
CA ALA A 20 4.42 -8.91 -16.97
C ALA A 20 3.67 -7.68 -17.52
N GLU A 21 4.05 -7.24 -18.72
CA GLU A 21 3.52 -6.02 -19.35
C GLU A 21 2.03 -6.13 -19.74
N GLU A 22 1.51 -7.34 -19.88
CA GLU A 22 0.12 -7.64 -20.16
C GLU A 22 -0.83 -7.29 -19.01
N TYR A 23 -0.30 -7.09 -17.80
CA TYR A 23 -1.08 -6.68 -16.63
C TYR A 23 -1.03 -5.16 -16.42
N ASP A 24 -2.18 -4.50 -16.50
CA ASP A 24 -2.34 -3.16 -15.93
C ASP A 24 -2.60 -3.25 -14.42
N LEU A 25 -2.51 -2.13 -13.71
CA LEU A 25 -2.70 -2.10 -12.26
C LEU A 25 -3.40 -0.86 -11.74
N TYR A 26 -4.11 -1.05 -10.64
CA TYR A 26 -4.79 0.02 -9.92
C TYR A 26 -4.77 -0.23 -8.41
N GLY A 27 -4.91 0.85 -7.65
CA GLY A 27 -5.04 0.83 -6.21
C GLY A 27 -6.44 1.25 -5.76
N LEU A 28 -6.90 0.69 -4.65
CA LEU A 28 -8.14 1.09 -4.00
C LEU A 28 -7.94 1.18 -2.49
N GLU A 29 -8.51 2.23 -1.89
CA GLU A 29 -8.66 2.28 -0.44
C GLU A 29 -10.07 2.62 -0.01
N MET A 30 -10.44 2.11 1.17
CA MET A 30 -11.69 2.45 1.84
C MET A 30 -11.42 2.79 3.31
N HIS A 31 -12.02 3.88 3.77
CA HIS A 31 -11.98 4.29 5.16
C HIS A 31 -13.32 4.85 5.63
N HIS A 32 -13.48 4.99 6.94
CA HIS A 32 -14.65 5.57 7.57
C HIS A 32 -14.90 7.03 7.14
N LYS A 33 -16.16 7.46 7.20
CA LYS A 33 -16.59 8.82 6.78
C LYS A 33 -15.87 9.98 7.48
N LYS A 34 -15.36 9.75 8.69
CA LYS A 34 -14.66 10.77 9.51
C LYS A 34 -13.18 10.96 9.17
N LYS A 35 -12.62 10.18 8.23
CA LYS A 35 -11.18 10.29 7.89
C LYS A 35 -10.98 11.54 7.03
N LYS A 36 -10.09 12.43 7.48
CA LYS A 36 -9.90 13.76 6.89
C LYS A 36 -9.01 13.74 5.65
N ASP A 37 -7.93 12.97 5.69
CA ASP A 37 -6.97 12.84 4.59
C ASP A 37 -7.52 11.92 3.48
N SER A 38 -7.32 12.31 2.23
CA SER A 38 -7.60 11.52 1.02
C SER A 38 -6.62 11.93 -0.09
N PRO A 39 -5.87 10.99 -0.70
CA PRO A 39 -5.73 9.59 -0.31
C PRO A 39 -5.07 9.47 1.07
N SER A 40 -5.18 8.31 1.73
CA SER A 40 -4.46 8.11 2.99
C SER A 40 -2.95 8.12 2.81
N GLY A 41 -2.21 8.40 3.89
CA GLY A 41 -0.75 8.26 3.89
C GLY A 41 -0.28 6.85 3.47
N THR A 42 -1.04 5.81 3.85
CA THR A 42 -0.76 4.44 3.42
C THR A 42 -0.91 4.23 1.91
N ALA A 43 -1.94 4.82 1.30
CA ALA A 43 -2.10 4.77 -0.16
C ALA A 43 -0.95 5.49 -0.88
N LYS A 44 -0.48 6.64 -0.36
CA LYS A 44 0.70 7.33 -0.90
C LYS A 44 1.96 6.46 -0.84
N VAL A 45 2.22 5.80 0.29
CA VAL A 45 3.36 4.88 0.44
C VAL A 45 3.25 3.69 -0.53
N LEU A 46 2.07 3.11 -0.71
CA LEU A 46 1.84 2.06 -1.69
C LEU A 46 2.13 2.54 -3.12
N SER A 47 1.63 3.72 -3.49
CA SER A 47 1.94 4.34 -4.78
C SER A 47 3.45 4.54 -4.96
N GLU A 48 4.16 5.04 -3.96
CA GLU A 48 5.62 5.19 -4.04
C GLU A 48 6.33 3.84 -4.23
N ILE A 49 5.86 2.76 -3.58
CA ILE A 49 6.39 1.42 -3.79
C ILE A 49 6.17 0.98 -5.23
N ILE A 50 4.97 1.16 -5.77
CA ILE A 50 4.65 0.82 -7.16
C ILE A 50 5.54 1.59 -8.14
N LEU A 51 5.56 2.91 -8.06
CA LEU A 51 6.31 3.76 -8.99
C LEU A 51 7.84 3.52 -8.93
N LYS A 52 8.35 3.01 -7.81
CA LYS A 52 9.78 2.66 -7.66
C LYS A 52 10.15 1.27 -8.18
N ASN A 53 9.17 0.40 -8.43
CA ASN A 53 9.42 -1.00 -8.80
C ASN A 53 8.71 -1.44 -10.08
N ILE A 54 7.92 -0.55 -10.71
CA ILE A 54 7.28 -0.79 -12.01
C ILE A 54 7.62 0.37 -12.94
N ASP A 55 8.56 0.18 -13.85
CA ASP A 55 9.21 1.24 -14.63
C ASP A 55 8.23 1.95 -15.58
N ARG A 56 7.28 1.19 -16.11
CA ARG A 56 6.23 1.70 -17.00
C ARG A 56 5.21 2.58 -16.30
N LYS A 57 5.17 2.67 -14.96
CA LYS A 57 4.27 3.58 -14.22
C LYS A 57 5.09 4.66 -13.53
N THR A 58 4.92 5.91 -13.95
CA THR A 58 5.73 7.05 -13.47
C THR A 58 4.92 8.10 -12.72
N LEU A 59 3.59 8.05 -12.79
CA LEU A 59 2.73 9.07 -12.19
C LEU A 59 1.53 8.44 -11.46
N ALA A 60 1.43 8.68 -10.16
CA ALA A 60 0.24 8.31 -9.40
C ALA A 60 -0.86 9.36 -9.58
N LYS A 61 -2.10 8.89 -9.84
CA LYS A 61 -3.32 9.70 -9.86
C LYS A 61 -4.22 9.26 -8.72
N TYR A 62 -4.78 10.22 -7.99
CA TYR A 62 -5.64 9.96 -6.83
C TYR A 62 -7.05 10.51 -7.00
N GLU A 63 -7.18 11.53 -7.83
CA GLU A 63 -8.44 12.18 -8.14
C GLU A 63 -9.24 11.36 -9.15
N LYS A 64 -10.55 11.63 -9.21
CA LYS A 64 -11.42 11.05 -10.23
C LYS A 64 -10.84 11.30 -11.64
N LEU A 65 -10.66 10.23 -12.39
CA LEU A 65 -10.34 10.31 -13.81
C LEU A 65 -11.62 10.55 -14.62
N ASN A 66 -11.70 11.69 -15.31
CA ASN A 66 -12.77 12.01 -16.28
C ASN A 66 -12.33 11.76 -17.73
N ARG A 67 -11.31 10.91 -17.91
CA ARG A 67 -10.73 10.53 -19.19
C ARG A 67 -10.17 9.11 -19.11
N LYS A 68 -9.76 8.56 -20.25
CA LYS A 68 -8.97 7.33 -20.28
C LYS A 68 -7.67 7.53 -19.48
N ILE A 69 -7.25 6.50 -18.76
CA ILE A 69 -5.97 6.49 -18.05
C ILE A 69 -4.81 6.44 -19.05
N GLU A 70 -3.74 7.21 -18.80
CA GLU A 70 -2.54 7.14 -19.64
C GLU A 70 -1.72 5.91 -19.26
N LYS A 71 -0.97 5.36 -20.23
CA LYS A 71 -0.18 4.13 -20.01
C LYS A 71 0.76 4.22 -18.80
N ASN A 72 1.37 5.40 -18.60
CA ASN A 72 2.32 5.66 -17.52
C ASN A 72 1.68 6.03 -16.18
N GLU A 73 0.35 6.09 -16.10
CA GLU A 73 -0.37 6.47 -14.90
C GLU A 73 -0.79 5.26 -14.07
N PHE A 74 -0.65 5.38 -12.77
CA PHE A 74 -1.17 4.44 -11.77
C PHE A 74 -2.29 5.13 -10.99
N HIS A 75 -3.52 4.66 -11.15
CA HIS A 75 -4.66 5.24 -10.46
C HIS A 75 -4.89 4.56 -9.12
N PHE A 76 -4.99 5.34 -8.05
CA PHE A 76 -5.29 4.88 -6.70
C PHE A 76 -6.54 5.60 -6.18
N ALA A 77 -7.68 4.93 -6.27
CA ALA A 77 -8.97 5.47 -5.88
C ALA A 77 -9.21 5.41 -4.37
N SER A 78 -9.93 6.41 -3.84
CA SER A 78 -10.21 6.53 -2.41
C SER A 78 -11.71 6.64 -2.13
N VAL A 79 -12.20 5.81 -1.22
CA VAL A 79 -13.60 5.83 -0.76
C VAL A 79 -13.68 6.18 0.72
N ARG A 80 -14.69 6.99 1.09
CA ARG A 80 -15.01 7.37 2.47
C ARG A 80 -16.45 6.99 2.80
N SER A 81 -16.64 5.95 3.61
CA SER A 81 -17.97 5.45 3.93
C SER A 81 -18.01 4.74 5.29
N GLY A 82 -19.14 4.87 5.99
CA GLY A 82 -19.43 4.13 7.22
C GLY A 82 -18.34 4.25 8.29
N TYR A 83 -17.97 3.08 8.86
CA TYR A 83 -17.05 2.92 10.00
C TYR A 83 -15.81 2.07 9.67
N ILE A 84 -15.49 1.91 8.38
CA ILE A 84 -14.37 1.07 7.90
C ILE A 84 -13.05 1.57 8.52
N PRO A 85 -12.35 0.79 9.37
CA PRO A 85 -11.12 1.27 10.01
C PRO A 85 -10.02 1.59 8.99
N GLY A 86 -9.92 0.77 7.94
CA GLY A 86 -9.06 0.97 6.79
C GLY A 86 -8.94 -0.32 5.99
N MET A 87 -9.03 -0.20 4.67
CA MET A 87 -8.78 -1.26 3.71
C MET A 87 -7.96 -0.68 2.56
N HIS A 88 -6.97 -1.43 2.10
CA HIS A 88 -6.12 -1.10 0.97
C HIS A 88 -5.96 -2.33 0.08
N SER A 89 -6.16 -2.17 -1.23
CA SER A 89 -5.82 -3.19 -2.21
C SER A 89 -4.99 -2.63 -3.37
N ILE A 90 -4.17 -3.50 -3.93
CA ILE A 90 -3.47 -3.32 -5.20
C ILE A 90 -3.88 -4.51 -6.07
N SER A 91 -4.38 -4.21 -7.26
CA SER A 91 -4.82 -5.20 -8.22
C SER A 91 -3.99 -5.10 -9.48
N PHE A 92 -3.72 -6.25 -10.08
CA PHE A 92 -3.11 -6.41 -11.39
C PHE A 92 -4.11 -7.16 -12.26
N ASP A 93 -4.41 -6.64 -13.45
CA ASP A 93 -5.50 -7.12 -14.30
C ASP A 93 -5.04 -7.25 -15.75
N SER A 94 -5.38 -8.35 -16.39
CA SER A 94 -5.11 -8.63 -17.80
C SER A 94 -6.37 -9.14 -18.50
N GLU A 95 -6.29 -9.44 -19.80
CA GLU A 95 -7.42 -10.05 -20.52
C GLU A 95 -7.78 -11.46 -20.00
N SER A 96 -6.85 -12.14 -19.34
CA SER A 96 -7.04 -13.53 -18.90
C SER A 96 -7.50 -13.65 -17.46
N ASP A 97 -6.97 -12.83 -16.55
CA ASP A 97 -7.28 -12.90 -15.13
C ASP A 97 -6.89 -11.63 -14.35
N THR A 98 -7.24 -11.64 -13.05
CA THR A 98 -6.95 -10.59 -12.09
C THR A 98 -6.26 -11.18 -10.85
N ILE A 99 -5.21 -10.53 -10.39
CA ILE A 99 -4.55 -10.79 -9.10
C ILE A 99 -4.81 -9.61 -8.17
N GLU A 100 -5.55 -9.84 -7.06
CA GLU A 100 -5.79 -8.83 -6.03
C GLU A 100 -5.03 -9.15 -4.73
N LEU A 101 -4.27 -8.18 -4.24
CA LEU A 101 -3.65 -8.20 -2.92
C LEU A 101 -4.34 -7.18 -2.04
N LYS A 102 -4.84 -7.62 -0.88
CA LYS A 102 -5.69 -6.79 -0.02
C LYS A 102 -5.33 -6.92 1.45
N HIS A 103 -5.20 -5.76 2.10
CA HIS A 103 -5.09 -5.66 3.55
C HIS A 103 -6.34 -4.99 4.12
N THR A 104 -6.98 -5.60 5.12
CA THR A 104 -8.12 -5.02 5.84
C THR A 104 -7.82 -4.93 7.33
N ALA A 105 -7.81 -3.71 7.87
CA ALA A 105 -7.70 -3.49 9.30
C ALA A 105 -9.05 -3.76 9.99
N ARG A 106 -9.09 -4.73 10.90
CA ARG A 106 -10.29 -5.03 11.70
C ARG A 106 -10.49 -4.05 12.85
N ASN A 107 -9.39 -3.59 13.44
CA ASN A 107 -9.35 -2.61 14.52
C ASN A 107 -7.92 -2.02 14.62
N ARG A 108 -7.67 -1.18 15.63
CA ARG A 108 -6.37 -0.51 15.82
C ARG A 108 -5.35 -1.34 16.60
N ASN A 109 -5.71 -2.52 17.13
CA ASN A 109 -4.81 -3.32 17.96
C ASN A 109 -3.57 -3.78 17.17
N GLY A 110 -3.70 -4.03 15.86
CA GLY A 110 -2.58 -4.39 14.99
C GLY A 110 -1.53 -3.29 14.79
N LEU A 111 -1.90 -2.02 15.04
CA LEU A 111 -0.96 -0.90 15.09
C LEU A 111 -0.23 -0.89 16.44
N ALA A 112 -0.98 -0.96 17.54
CA ALA A 112 -0.44 -0.97 18.90
C ALA A 112 0.57 -2.11 19.11
N MET A 113 0.23 -3.33 18.65
CA MET A 113 1.14 -4.48 18.73
C MET A 113 2.44 -4.25 17.94
N GLY A 114 2.35 -3.57 16.79
CA GLY A 114 3.53 -3.19 16.01
C GLY A 114 4.43 -2.22 16.80
N THR A 115 3.83 -1.19 17.40
CA THR A 115 4.54 -0.22 18.23
C THR A 115 5.26 -0.89 19.41
N ILE A 116 4.62 -1.82 20.11
CA ILE A 116 5.24 -2.54 21.22
C ILE A 116 6.46 -3.35 20.75
N LYS A 117 6.35 -4.05 19.60
CA LYS A 117 7.48 -4.78 19.02
C LYS A 117 8.62 -3.86 18.60
N ALA A 118 8.33 -2.74 17.93
CA ALA A 118 9.35 -1.76 17.57
C ALA A 118 10.00 -1.10 18.79
N ALA A 119 9.24 -0.81 19.85
CA ALA A 119 9.77 -0.25 21.09
C ALA A 119 10.74 -1.22 21.78
N LYS A 120 10.42 -2.52 21.79
CA LYS A 120 11.35 -3.56 22.27
C LYS A 120 12.59 -3.67 21.38
N TRP A 121 12.41 -3.64 20.06
CA TRP A 121 13.51 -3.73 19.10
C TRP A 121 14.46 -2.53 19.17
N ILE A 122 13.94 -1.30 19.35
CA ILE A 122 14.76 -0.08 19.39
C ILE A 122 15.46 0.13 20.73
N ASN A 123 15.13 -0.66 21.77
CA ASN A 123 15.83 -0.59 23.05
C ASN A 123 17.34 -0.70 22.82
N ASP A 124 18.10 0.20 23.45
CA ASP A 124 19.56 0.30 23.36
C ASP A 124 20.13 0.65 21.96
N LYS A 125 19.32 1.22 21.05
CA LYS A 125 19.75 1.70 19.73
C LYS A 125 19.67 3.23 19.63
N THR A 126 20.64 3.83 18.94
CA THR A 126 20.71 5.29 18.70
C THR A 126 20.56 5.60 17.22
N GLY A 127 19.66 6.51 16.87
CA GLY A 127 19.46 7.00 15.50
C GLY A 127 18.00 6.99 15.06
N PHE A 128 17.78 7.29 13.77
CA PHE A 128 16.46 7.27 13.15
C PHE A 128 16.26 5.97 12.37
N TYR A 129 15.19 5.25 12.68
CA TYR A 129 14.85 3.98 12.04
C TYR A 129 13.45 4.04 11.43
N ASN A 130 13.35 3.54 10.20
CA ASN A 130 12.05 3.34 9.56
C ASN A 130 11.59 1.89 9.82
N PHE A 131 10.37 1.73 10.33
CA PHE A 131 9.80 0.42 10.65
C PHE A 131 9.84 -0.54 9.46
N THR A 132 9.46 -0.09 8.26
CA THR A 132 9.40 -0.92 7.05
C THR A 132 10.77 -1.48 6.70
N ASN A 133 11.82 -0.66 6.81
CA ASN A 133 13.19 -1.07 6.50
C ASN A 133 13.75 -2.06 7.53
N LYS A 134 13.24 -2.01 8.76
CA LYS A 134 13.66 -2.87 9.88
C LYS A 134 12.66 -3.97 10.19
N LEU A 135 11.68 -4.19 9.30
CA LEU A 135 10.58 -5.11 9.53
C LEU A 135 11.06 -6.51 9.92
N ASN A 136 12.03 -7.07 9.19
CA ASN A 136 12.56 -8.40 9.44
C ASN A 136 13.10 -8.53 10.86
N GLU A 137 13.95 -7.58 11.29
CA GLU A 137 14.53 -7.55 12.64
C GLU A 137 13.49 -7.31 13.74
N ILE A 138 12.36 -6.68 13.43
CA ILE A 138 11.29 -6.39 14.39
C ILE A 138 10.36 -7.61 14.58
N ILE A 139 10.23 -8.48 13.58
CA ILE A 139 9.31 -9.63 13.62
C ILE A 139 9.98 -10.95 14.03
N GLY A 140 11.31 -11.06 13.85
CA GLY A 140 12.15 -12.22 14.18
C GLY A 140 13.58 -11.96 13.72
#